data_AF-A0A7R9ANI5-F1
#
_entry.id   AF-A0A7R9ANI5-F1
#
_cell.length_a   1.000
_cell.length_b   1.000
_cell.length_c   1.000
_cell.angle_alpha   90.00
_cell.angle_beta   90.00
_cell.angle_gamma   90.00
#
_symmetry.space_group_name_H-M   'P 1'
#
loop_
_entity.id
_entity.type
_entity.pdbx_description
1 polymer ?
#
loop_
_entity_poly.entity_id
_entity_poly.type
_entity_poly.pdbx_seq_one_letter_code
_entity_poly.pdbx_strand_id
1 'polypeptide(L)'
;MFWRRRRDILTVLAFFGFINMSILRINLSIAILAMTSKYPVITNNGTTIYVQDFDFNPQTKGFILSAFFYGYMVTQIPGGWLATRMGGHKLYGAGIGVTALFTVLTPFIAQVHIYFLIATRVIEGLCEGFTNSSIEYIWAQWVPPLERNRLMGFAFIGTPLGTVTAMSMSGIIATYLGWQAVFFITGSFALVWTLAWWIIVYDEPENDPRITLEELTHIRNCLGKRSNLKKRQEIVFPWCKMLTSLPIWAGVTVIFVMTWNYHTLGTQMPTFLSDVLGFDIKKAGLFSSMPYLVMAIYAPFACSAADWILEKQLLSVTNSLYHISSVNHLDLAPPYASLLTGLAHTMSSVSGILATTLNGYVVRNKSSEEWTVLFSISGGICFFGAIFYGVFGSGELQGSEGQNGTLNCETLLHDVEILNPLGYAFSRRASELSFVERRRSRASEQSAEKDFCVLGCWLLPAPTNPNLPHAPNTLPLNSPFSVLSQKQQHISRVV
;
A
#
# COMPACT_ATOMS: atom_id res chain seq x y z
N MET A 1 3.16 -20.06 18.87
CA MET A 1 4.46 -19.80 19.50
C MET A 1 5.32 -19.01 18.52
N PHE A 2 5.30 -17.67 18.60
CA PHE A 2 5.77 -16.70 17.59
C PHE A 2 7.30 -16.52 17.51
N TRP A 3 8.09 -17.34 18.23
CA TRP A 3 9.52 -17.12 18.44
C TRP A 3 10.42 -18.30 18.06
N ARG A 4 9.86 -19.35 17.44
CA ARG A 4 10.64 -20.54 17.07
C ARG A 4 11.28 -20.46 15.68
N ARG A 5 10.78 -19.59 14.79
CA ARG A 5 11.18 -19.58 13.37
C ARG A 5 12.05 -18.38 13.06
N ARG A 6 13.06 -18.58 12.23
CA ARG A 6 14.00 -17.53 11.83
C ARG A 6 13.33 -16.45 10.98
N ARG A 7 12.35 -16.83 10.16
CA ARG A 7 11.55 -15.88 9.37
C ARG A 7 10.69 -14.92 10.19
N ASP A 8 10.27 -15.32 11.39
CA ASP A 8 9.49 -14.44 12.28
C ASP A 8 10.40 -13.33 12.83
N ILE A 9 11.67 -13.65 13.16
CA ILE A 9 12.69 -12.67 13.59
C ILE A 9 12.97 -11.67 12.46
N LEU A 10 13.15 -12.14 11.22
CA LEU A 10 13.31 -11.27 10.05
C LEU A 10 12.14 -10.31 9.92
N THR A 11 10.92 -10.80 10.11
CA THR A 11 9.69 -10.00 10.00
C THR A 11 9.61 -8.93 11.09
N VAL A 12 9.98 -9.26 12.34
CA VAL A 12 10.04 -8.29 13.44
C VAL A 12 11.12 -7.24 13.22
N LEU A 13 12.29 -7.63 12.69
CA LEU A 13 13.33 -6.66 12.36
C LEU A 13 12.91 -5.74 11.22
N ALA A 14 12.23 -6.27 10.20
CA ALA A 14 11.65 -5.48 9.11
C ALA A 14 10.57 -4.51 9.64
N PHE A 15 9.73 -4.95 10.58
CA PHE A 15 8.77 -4.08 11.26
C PHE A 15 9.44 -2.86 11.92
N PHE A 16 10.53 -3.06 12.68
CA PHE A 16 11.30 -1.96 13.23
C PHE A 16 12.02 -1.13 12.15
N GLY A 17 12.40 -1.74 11.04
CA GLY A 17 12.93 -1.04 9.86
C GLY A 17 11.91 -0.06 9.27
N PHE A 18 10.65 -0.48 9.10
CA PHE A 18 9.56 0.39 8.63
C PHE A 18 9.19 1.49 9.63
N ILE A 19 9.29 1.21 10.94
CA ILE A 19 9.18 2.24 11.98
C ILE A 19 10.27 3.30 11.76
N ASN A 20 11.53 2.89 11.66
CA ASN A 20 12.66 3.80 11.47
C ASN A 20 12.54 4.61 10.19
N MET A 21 12.22 3.95 9.07
CA MET A 21 11.96 4.58 7.78
C MET A 21 10.93 5.71 7.92
N SER A 22 9.80 5.43 8.58
CA SER A 22 8.74 6.43 8.76
C SER A 22 9.14 7.57 9.68
N ILE A 23 9.90 7.28 10.75
CA ILE A 23 10.40 8.30 11.69
C ILE A 23 11.36 9.26 10.99
N LEU A 24 12.35 8.73 10.27
CA LEU A 24 13.37 9.53 9.57
C LEU A 24 12.76 10.46 8.52
N ARG A 25 11.69 10.01 7.85
CA ARG A 25 10.97 10.83 6.87
C ARG A 25 10.12 11.95 7.50
N ILE A 26 9.41 11.66 8.60
CA ILE A 26 8.40 12.57 9.18
C ILE A 26 8.99 13.57 10.18
N ASN A 27 10.18 13.28 10.74
CA ASN A 27 10.82 14.13 11.75
C ASN A 27 10.92 15.61 11.32
N LEU A 28 11.22 15.88 10.05
CA LEU A 28 11.37 17.22 9.51
C LEU A 28 10.04 17.98 9.47
N SER A 29 8.92 17.32 9.17
CA SER A 29 7.60 17.96 9.09
C SER A 29 7.21 18.67 10.39
N ILE A 30 7.67 18.15 11.54
CA ILE A 30 7.45 18.78 12.85
C ILE A 30 8.62 19.65 13.25
N ALA A 31 9.86 19.22 12.98
CA ALA A 31 11.03 20.03 13.29
C ALA A 31 10.98 21.39 12.58
N ILE A 32 10.47 21.46 11.34
CA ILE A 32 10.36 22.73 10.61
C ILE A 32 9.39 23.72 11.27
N LEU A 33 8.37 23.25 11.99
CA LEU A 33 7.51 24.10 12.80
C LEU A 33 8.28 24.68 13.98
N ALA A 34 9.05 23.84 14.70
CA ALA A 34 9.90 24.29 15.79
C ALA A 34 10.99 25.27 15.32
N MET A 35 11.66 24.96 14.20
CA MET A 35 12.71 25.79 13.57
C MET A 35 12.23 27.17 13.13
N THR A 36 10.93 27.32 12.84
CA THR A 36 10.35 28.60 12.37
C THR A 36 9.42 29.24 13.40
N SER A 37 9.20 28.61 14.55
CA SER A 37 8.43 29.18 15.65
C SER A 37 9.26 30.22 16.41
N LYS A 38 8.58 31.28 16.88
CA LYS A 38 9.20 32.29 17.73
C LYS A 38 9.15 31.83 19.18
N TYR A 39 10.29 31.80 19.86
CA TYR A 39 10.36 31.46 21.28
C TYR A 39 10.91 32.63 22.11
N PRO A 40 10.43 32.81 23.36
CA PRO A 40 10.88 33.90 24.21
C PRO A 40 12.27 33.62 24.79
N VAL A 41 13.20 34.56 24.58
CA VAL A 41 14.52 34.58 25.22
C VAL A 41 14.58 35.78 26.15
N ILE A 42 14.75 35.53 27.45
CA ILE A 42 14.91 36.57 28.45
C ILE A 42 16.36 37.06 28.38
N THR A 43 16.55 38.29 27.94
CA THR A 43 17.88 38.92 27.91
C THR A 43 18.30 39.30 29.33
N ASN A 44 19.60 39.44 29.59
CA ASN A 44 20.15 39.85 30.90
C ASN A 44 19.53 41.14 31.48
N ASN A 45 18.91 41.97 30.64
CA ASN A 45 18.20 43.20 31.03
C ASN A 45 16.74 42.97 31.47
N GLY A 46 16.27 41.71 31.57
CA GLY A 46 14.89 41.36 31.94
C GLY A 46 13.85 41.52 30.83
N THR A 47 14.27 41.92 29.62
CA THR A 47 13.40 42.03 28.44
C THR A 47 13.28 40.69 27.72
N THR A 48 12.04 40.28 27.44
CA THR A 48 11.73 39.09 26.64
C THR A 48 11.75 39.45 25.16
N ILE A 49 12.75 38.94 24.42
CA ILE A 49 12.83 39.07 22.96
C ILE A 49 12.38 37.75 22.35
N TYR A 50 11.50 37.81 21.35
CA TYR A 50 11.10 36.63 20.61
C TYR A 50 12.10 36.38 19.47
N VAL A 51 12.89 35.32 19.61
CA VAL A 51 13.89 34.92 18.62
C VAL A 51 13.33 33.78 17.76
N GLN A 52 13.74 33.74 16.50
CA GLN A 52 13.39 32.71 15.52
C GLN A 52 14.69 32.17 14.92
N ASP A 53 14.84 30.85 14.88
CA ASP A 53 16.08 30.24 14.37
C ASP A 53 16.20 30.40 12.85
N PHE A 54 15.10 30.20 12.12
CA PHE A 54 15.07 30.32 10.66
C PHE A 54 13.79 31.00 10.16
N ASP A 55 13.95 31.96 9.25
CA ASP A 55 12.83 32.63 8.58
C ASP A 55 12.54 32.01 7.20
N PHE A 56 11.92 30.83 7.20
CA PHE A 56 11.50 30.16 5.97
C PHE A 56 10.09 30.59 5.57
N ASN A 57 9.93 31.10 4.35
CA ASN A 57 8.60 31.36 3.81
C ASN A 57 7.84 30.02 3.53
N PRO A 58 6.50 30.06 3.39
CA PRO A 58 5.69 28.85 3.14
C PRO A 58 6.11 28.05 1.91
N GLN A 59 6.48 28.72 0.81
CA GLN A 59 6.94 28.08 -0.43
C GLN A 59 8.27 27.33 -0.20
N THR A 60 9.18 27.94 0.55
CA THR A 60 10.49 27.39 0.88
C THR A 60 10.35 26.14 1.76
N LYS A 61 9.44 26.16 2.74
CA LYS A 61 9.09 24.98 3.55
C LYS A 61 8.57 23.84 2.67
N GLY A 62 7.68 24.14 1.72
CA GLY A 62 7.19 23.18 0.73
C GLY A 62 8.31 22.59 -0.14
N PHE A 63 9.27 23.40 -0.58
CA PHE A 63 10.43 22.92 -1.33
C PHE A 63 11.36 22.02 -0.52
N ILE A 64 11.67 22.37 0.73
CA ILE A 64 12.51 21.52 1.61
C ILE A 64 11.82 20.16 1.85
N LEU A 65 10.50 20.16 2.06
CA LEU A 65 9.75 18.95 2.34
C LEU A 65 9.57 18.06 1.09
N SER A 66 9.36 18.66 -0.09
CA SER A 66 9.27 17.95 -1.37
C SER A 66 10.63 17.41 -1.85
N ALA A 67 11.76 18.00 -1.45
CA ALA A 67 13.12 17.61 -1.82
C ALA A 67 13.39 16.11 -1.62
N PHE A 68 12.88 15.54 -0.52
CA PHE A 68 12.97 14.10 -0.24
C PHE A 68 12.33 13.26 -1.36
N PHE A 69 11.12 13.62 -1.78
CA PHE A 69 10.39 12.84 -2.78
C PHE A 69 11.05 12.88 -4.17
N TYR A 70 11.73 13.97 -4.53
CA TYR A 70 12.50 14.02 -5.78
C TYR A 70 13.61 12.97 -5.81
N GLY A 71 14.36 12.83 -4.71
CA GLY A 71 15.39 11.78 -4.58
C GLY A 71 14.77 10.38 -4.57
N TYR A 72 13.71 10.19 -3.77
CA TYR A 72 13.00 8.93 -3.61
C TYR A 72 12.49 8.37 -4.95
N MET A 73 11.93 9.23 -5.80
CA MET A 73 11.38 8.88 -7.11
C MET A 73 12.43 8.26 -8.06
N VAL A 74 13.66 8.78 -8.07
CA VAL A 74 14.73 8.32 -8.98
C VAL A 74 15.07 6.85 -8.73
N THR A 75 15.02 6.42 -7.48
CA THR A 75 15.46 5.09 -7.06
C THR A 75 14.37 4.02 -7.02
N GLN A 76 13.09 4.36 -7.18
CA GLN A 76 11.98 3.39 -7.13
C GLN A 76 12.08 2.32 -8.24
N ILE A 77 12.31 2.75 -9.48
CA ILE A 77 12.41 1.84 -10.63
C ILE A 77 13.70 1.02 -10.61
N PRO A 78 14.91 1.61 -10.45
CA PRO A 78 16.15 0.82 -10.42
C PRO A 78 16.36 0.04 -9.11
N GLY A 79 15.61 0.34 -8.04
CA GLY A 79 15.79 -0.28 -6.73
C GLY A 79 15.71 -1.81 -6.76
N GLY A 80 14.75 -2.37 -7.49
CA GLY A 80 14.63 -3.82 -7.67
C GLY A 80 15.83 -4.44 -8.38
N TRP A 81 16.32 -3.80 -9.45
CA TRP A 81 17.54 -4.24 -10.16
C TRP A 81 18.78 -4.17 -9.26
N LEU A 82 18.91 -3.12 -8.47
CA LEU A 82 20.02 -2.93 -7.55
C LEU A 82 20.02 -3.99 -6.44
N ALA A 83 18.84 -4.32 -5.90
CA ALA A 83 18.66 -5.37 -4.90
C ALA A 83 19.14 -6.73 -5.42
N THR A 84 18.89 -7.06 -6.69
CA THR A 84 19.37 -8.32 -7.28
C THR A 84 20.89 -8.39 -7.44
N ARG A 85 21.59 -7.26 -7.55
CA ARG A 85 23.06 -7.22 -7.73
C ARG A 85 23.83 -7.12 -6.43
N MET A 86 23.35 -6.31 -5.50
CA MET A 86 24.06 -6.01 -4.25
C MET A 86 23.64 -6.89 -3.08
N GLY A 87 22.54 -7.63 -3.23
CA GLY A 87 21.88 -8.35 -2.13
C GLY A 87 20.91 -7.43 -1.39
N GLY A 88 19.70 -7.92 -1.11
CA GLY A 88 18.63 -7.15 -0.48
C GLY A 88 18.95 -6.74 0.95
N HIS A 89 19.59 -7.58 1.77
CA HIS A 89 19.87 -7.24 3.17
C HIS A 89 20.88 -6.09 3.29
N LYS A 90 21.93 -6.10 2.46
CA LYS A 90 22.93 -5.02 2.43
C LYS A 90 22.29 -3.73 1.98
N LEU A 91 21.51 -3.79 0.89
CA LEU A 91 20.88 -2.64 0.30
C LEU A 91 19.83 -2.03 1.25
N TYR A 92 18.95 -2.85 1.85
CA TYR A 92 17.96 -2.38 2.82
C TYR A 92 18.60 -1.67 4.02
N GLY A 93 19.62 -2.29 4.63
CA GLY A 93 20.36 -1.69 5.74
C GLY A 93 21.12 -0.42 5.33
N ALA A 94 21.76 -0.41 4.16
CA ALA A 94 22.47 0.78 3.66
C ALA A 94 21.52 1.96 3.39
N GLY A 95 20.32 1.70 2.86
CA GLY A 95 19.32 2.74 2.63
C GLY A 95 18.94 3.46 3.92
N ILE A 96 18.53 2.70 4.95
CA ILE A 96 18.14 3.27 6.24
C ILE A 96 19.36 3.87 6.97
N GLY A 97 20.52 3.22 6.91
CA GLY A 97 21.74 3.67 7.58
C GLY A 97 22.30 4.98 7.04
N VAL A 98 22.36 5.14 5.72
CA VAL A 98 22.82 6.39 5.10
C VAL A 98 21.82 7.51 5.37
N THR A 99 20.51 7.25 5.25
CA THR A 99 19.48 8.22 5.62
C THR A 99 19.60 8.65 7.10
N ALA A 100 19.83 7.71 8.01
CA ALA A 100 20.03 7.98 9.43
C ALA A 100 21.29 8.83 9.69
N LEU A 101 22.40 8.57 8.98
CA LEU A 101 23.63 9.36 9.07
C LEU A 101 23.39 10.81 8.65
N PHE A 102 22.76 11.04 7.50
CA PHE A 102 22.43 12.39 7.03
C PHE A 102 21.39 13.09 7.93
N THR A 103 20.49 12.32 8.54
CA THR A 103 19.56 12.84 9.56
C THR A 103 20.33 13.38 10.76
N VAL A 104 21.31 12.64 11.30
CA VAL A 104 22.17 13.11 12.39
C VAL A 104 22.97 14.36 12.01
N LEU A 105 23.40 14.47 10.75
CA LEU A 105 24.15 15.63 10.25
C LEU A 105 23.26 16.84 9.94
N THR A 106 21.95 16.66 9.82
CA THR A 106 20.99 17.71 9.43
C THR A 106 21.07 18.98 10.28
N PRO A 107 21.16 18.92 11.63
CA PRO A 107 21.26 20.13 12.46
C PRO A 107 22.47 21.01 12.12
N PHE A 108 23.63 20.39 11.83
CA PHE A 108 24.84 21.11 11.45
C PHE A 108 24.71 21.71 10.05
N ILE A 109 24.16 20.95 9.12
CA ILE A 109 23.98 21.38 7.72
C ILE A 109 22.97 22.53 7.62
N ALA A 110 21.90 22.48 8.42
CA ALA A 110 20.85 23.50 8.45
C ALA A 110 21.39 24.89 8.85
N GLN A 111 22.43 24.96 9.68
CA GLN A 111 23.06 26.21 10.10
C GLN A 111 23.95 26.84 9.02
N VAL A 112 24.45 26.04 8.06
CA VAL A 112 25.36 26.52 7.03
C VAL A 112 24.61 27.24 5.91
N HIS A 113 23.71 26.53 5.22
CA HIS A 113 22.92 27.11 4.13
C HIS A 113 21.72 26.24 3.77
N ILE A 114 20.63 26.88 3.32
CA ILE A 114 19.40 26.21 2.93
C ILE A 114 19.54 25.23 1.76
N TYR A 115 20.38 25.55 0.77
CA TYR A 115 20.63 24.66 -0.37
C TYR A 115 21.32 23.35 0.04
N PHE A 116 22.19 23.37 1.04
CA PHE A 116 22.80 22.13 1.56
C PHE A 116 21.78 21.27 2.31
N LEU A 117 20.83 21.90 3.01
CA LEU A 117 19.71 21.19 3.63
C LEU A 117 18.83 20.51 2.57
N ILE A 118 18.51 21.21 1.47
CA ILE A 118 17.77 20.64 0.33
C ILE A 118 18.54 19.47 -0.30
N ALA A 119 19.84 19.63 -0.54
CA ALA A 119 20.68 18.56 -1.10
C ALA A 119 20.70 17.32 -0.18
N THR A 120 20.80 17.53 1.13
CA THR A 120 20.75 16.45 2.13
C THR A 120 19.42 15.70 2.08
N ARG A 121 18.30 16.43 1.96
CA ARG A 121 16.97 15.82 1.80
C ARG A 121 16.86 14.98 0.53
N VAL A 122 17.42 15.45 -0.59
CA VAL A 122 17.45 14.68 -1.84
C VAL A 122 18.24 13.38 -1.66
N ILE A 123 19.40 13.43 -0.98
CA ILE A 123 20.23 12.24 -0.73
C ILE A 123 19.50 11.24 0.16
N GLU A 124 18.86 11.70 1.23
CA GLU A 124 18.05 10.84 2.10
C GLU A 124 16.92 10.14 1.34
N GLY A 125 16.21 10.87 0.47
CA GLY A 125 15.19 10.29 -0.40
C GLY A 125 15.76 9.22 -1.34
N LEU A 126 16.88 9.53 -1.99
CA LEU A 126 17.57 8.60 -2.91
C LEU A 126 17.99 7.30 -2.20
N CYS A 127 18.51 7.39 -0.98
CA CYS A 127 18.90 6.22 -0.20
C CYS A 127 17.69 5.42 0.30
N GLU A 128 16.58 6.09 0.62
CA GLU A 128 15.39 5.41 1.12
C GLU A 128 14.55 4.77 -0.01
N GLY A 129 14.68 5.23 -1.26
CA GLY A 129 13.81 4.80 -2.35
C GLY A 129 13.92 3.34 -2.76
N PHE A 130 15.05 2.68 -2.56
CA PHE A 130 15.22 1.25 -2.86
C PHE A 130 14.85 0.33 -1.68
N THR A 131 14.46 0.87 -0.51
CA THR A 131 14.21 0.06 0.69
C THR A 131 13.05 -0.92 0.52
N ASN A 132 11.91 -0.47 -0.02
CA ASN A 132 10.74 -1.33 -0.28
C ASN A 132 11.07 -2.48 -1.25
N SER A 133 11.76 -2.20 -2.35
CA SER A 133 12.17 -3.25 -3.30
C SER A 133 13.20 -4.22 -2.69
N SER A 134 14.07 -3.72 -1.81
CA SER A 134 15.09 -4.54 -1.15
C SER A 134 14.49 -5.55 -0.18
N ILE A 135 13.50 -5.14 0.64
CA ILE A 135 12.84 -6.06 1.58
C ILE A 135 11.94 -7.08 0.86
N GLU A 136 11.27 -6.67 -0.22
CA GLU A 136 10.52 -7.59 -1.09
C GLU A 136 11.42 -8.67 -1.70
N TYR A 137 12.65 -8.31 -2.10
CA TYR A 137 13.63 -9.28 -2.59
C TYR A 137 14.04 -10.29 -1.51
N ILE A 138 14.16 -9.89 -0.25
CA ILE A 138 14.47 -10.80 0.87
C ILE A 138 13.26 -11.72 1.13
N TRP A 139 12.05 -11.16 1.20
CA TRP A 139 10.83 -11.96 1.39
C TRP A 139 10.58 -12.95 0.25
N ALA A 140 11.00 -12.63 -0.97
CA ALA A 140 10.96 -13.55 -2.09
C ALA A 140 11.76 -14.86 -1.86
N GLN A 141 12.75 -14.84 -0.97
CA GLN A 141 13.62 -15.98 -0.66
C GLN A 141 13.32 -16.61 0.69
N TRP A 142 12.88 -15.82 1.67
CA TRP A 142 12.67 -16.25 3.05
C TRP A 142 11.26 -16.73 3.37
N VAL A 143 10.26 -16.23 2.62
CA VAL A 143 8.85 -16.38 3.02
C VAL A 143 8.09 -17.25 2.01
N PRO A 144 7.55 -18.42 2.45
CA PRO A 144 6.68 -19.24 1.64
C PRO A 144 5.44 -18.49 1.13
N PRO A 145 4.92 -18.79 -0.07
CA PRO A 145 3.78 -18.07 -0.65
C PRO A 145 2.54 -18.03 0.26
N LEU A 146 2.22 -19.13 0.94
CA LEU A 146 1.04 -19.26 1.81
C LEU A 146 1.10 -18.41 3.09
N GLU A 147 2.30 -18.08 3.58
CA GLU A 147 2.48 -17.27 4.80
C GLU A 147 2.87 -15.82 4.49
N ARG A 148 3.02 -15.47 3.20
CA ARG A 148 3.58 -14.18 2.75
C ARG A 148 2.76 -12.98 3.19
N ASN A 149 1.46 -12.98 2.90
CA ASN A 149 0.59 -11.85 3.22
C ASN A 149 0.55 -11.56 4.73
N ARG A 150 0.55 -12.60 5.57
CA ARG A 150 0.56 -12.46 7.04
C ARG A 150 1.85 -11.80 7.55
N LEU A 151 3.01 -12.26 7.08
CA LEU A 151 4.30 -11.73 7.54
C LEU A 151 4.57 -10.32 6.99
N MET A 152 4.32 -10.09 5.70
CA MET A 152 4.47 -8.77 5.09
C MET A 152 3.49 -7.77 5.71
N GLY A 153 2.22 -8.16 5.89
CA GLY A 153 1.21 -7.35 6.56
C GLY A 153 1.64 -6.95 7.96
N PHE A 154 2.17 -7.88 8.76
CA PHE A 154 2.70 -7.55 10.09
C PHE A 154 3.84 -6.53 10.03
N ALA A 155 4.79 -6.69 9.11
CA ALA A 155 5.91 -5.77 8.97
C ALA A 155 5.45 -4.36 8.54
N PHE A 156 4.50 -4.25 7.62
CA PHE A 156 4.03 -2.96 7.11
C PHE A 156 3.23 -2.13 8.13
N ILE A 157 2.67 -2.74 9.17
CA ILE A 157 2.08 -2.00 10.32
C ILE A 157 3.12 -1.09 10.99
N GLY A 158 4.42 -1.38 10.82
CA GLY A 158 5.50 -0.53 11.30
C GLY A 158 5.45 0.89 10.74
N THR A 159 4.94 1.09 9.52
CA THR A 159 4.87 2.41 8.87
C THR A 159 3.93 3.40 9.58
N PRO A 160 2.63 3.09 9.78
CA PRO A 160 1.75 3.97 10.55
C PRO A 160 2.20 4.11 12.00
N LEU A 161 2.71 3.05 12.64
CA LEU A 161 3.23 3.15 14.01
C LEU A 161 4.43 4.08 14.11
N GLY A 162 5.39 3.99 13.19
CA GLY A 162 6.52 4.91 13.13
C GLY A 162 6.08 6.36 12.91
N THR A 163 5.00 6.58 12.16
CA THR A 163 4.40 7.92 11.99
C THR A 163 3.85 8.45 13.31
N VAL A 164 3.10 7.63 14.05
CA VAL A 164 2.57 7.99 15.37
C VAL A 164 3.69 8.33 16.33
N THR A 165 4.73 7.48 16.38
CA THR A 165 5.91 7.68 17.22
C THR A 165 6.64 8.96 16.84
N ALA A 166 6.90 9.18 15.55
CA ALA A 166 7.54 10.39 15.04
C ALA A 166 6.77 11.64 15.43
N MET A 167 5.45 11.64 15.24
CA MET A 167 4.62 12.81 15.50
C MET A 167 4.52 13.14 16.98
N SER A 168 4.36 12.11 17.80
CA SER A 168 4.19 12.27 19.25
C SER A 168 5.52 12.64 19.92
N MET A 169 6.60 11.92 19.58
CA MET A 169 7.91 12.13 20.22
C MET A 169 8.59 13.41 19.74
N SER A 170 8.52 13.74 18.45
CA SER A 170 9.22 14.92 17.91
C SER A 170 8.70 16.22 18.53
N GLY A 171 7.39 16.36 18.76
CA GLY A 171 6.83 17.55 19.41
C GLY A 171 7.26 17.70 20.88
N ILE A 172 7.33 16.60 21.62
CA ILE A 172 7.80 16.58 23.02
C ILE A 172 9.29 16.92 23.08
N ILE A 173 10.11 16.22 22.29
CA ILE A 173 11.57 16.41 22.23
C ILE A 173 11.89 17.84 21.80
N ALA A 174 11.24 18.35 20.75
CA ALA A 174 11.48 19.71 20.25
C ALA A 174 11.22 20.79 21.31
N THR A 175 10.24 20.58 22.20
CA THR A 175 9.92 21.59 23.22
C THR A 175 10.89 21.56 24.41
N TYR A 176 11.38 20.39 24.81
CA TYR A 176 12.23 20.25 26.01
C TYR A 176 13.73 20.29 25.70
N LEU A 177 14.15 19.69 24.59
CA LEU A 177 15.56 19.51 24.21
C LEU A 177 15.93 20.31 22.94
N GLY A 178 14.98 21.05 22.37
CA GLY A 178 15.16 21.78 21.12
C GLY A 178 14.97 20.89 19.88
N TRP A 179 14.80 21.53 18.72
CA TRP A 179 14.53 20.84 17.46
C TRP A 179 15.68 19.94 17.00
N GLN A 180 16.92 20.28 17.36
CA GLN A 180 18.14 19.56 16.97
C GLN A 180 18.15 18.15 17.57
N ALA A 181 17.67 18.00 18.81
CA ALA A 181 17.61 16.73 19.51
C ALA A 181 16.70 15.71 18.82
N VAL A 182 15.67 16.16 18.08
CA VAL A 182 14.80 15.29 17.30
C VAL A 182 15.62 14.49 16.28
N PHE A 183 16.52 15.16 15.57
CA PHE A 183 17.37 14.55 14.55
C PHE A 183 18.43 13.63 15.16
N PHE A 184 19.07 14.05 16.25
CA PHE A 184 20.09 13.24 16.92
C PHE A 184 19.52 11.94 17.51
N ILE A 185 18.39 12.01 18.21
CA ILE A 185 17.78 10.83 18.86
C ILE A 185 17.26 9.85 17.81
N THR A 186 16.49 10.33 16.83
CA THR A 186 15.88 9.47 15.82
C THR A 186 16.92 8.85 14.88
N GLY A 187 17.90 9.64 14.43
CA GLY A 187 19.00 9.16 13.60
C GLY A 187 19.91 8.16 14.31
N SER A 188 20.27 8.40 15.58
CA SER A 188 21.11 7.47 16.35
C SER A 188 20.43 6.11 16.56
N PHE A 189 19.12 6.12 16.87
CA PHE A 189 18.35 4.89 17.01
C PHE A 189 18.32 4.07 15.70
N ALA A 190 18.13 4.74 14.57
CA ALA A 190 18.15 4.08 13.26
C ALA A 190 19.55 3.56 12.86
N LEU A 191 20.64 4.24 13.26
CA LEU A 191 22.01 3.73 13.06
C LEU A 191 22.27 2.46 13.86
N VAL A 192 21.86 2.42 15.13
CA VAL A 192 21.99 1.21 15.97
C VAL A 192 21.17 0.06 15.37
N TRP A 193 19.95 0.33 14.93
CA TRP A 193 19.13 -0.67 14.24
C TRP A 193 19.78 -1.17 12.95
N THR A 194 20.42 -0.29 12.18
CA THR A 194 21.11 -0.66 10.93
C THR A 194 22.28 -1.62 11.21
N LEU A 195 23.07 -1.36 12.25
CA LEU A 195 24.14 -2.26 12.68
C LEU A 195 23.58 -3.63 13.09
N ALA A 196 22.49 -3.64 13.86
CA ALA A 196 21.81 -4.88 14.24
C ALA A 196 21.28 -5.64 13.01
N TRP A 197 20.73 -4.94 12.02
CA TRP A 197 20.23 -5.53 10.78
C TRP A 197 21.33 -6.27 10.01
N TRP A 198 22.48 -5.63 9.79
CA TRP A 198 23.60 -6.26 9.08
C TRP A 198 24.21 -7.45 9.83
N ILE A 199 24.13 -7.50 11.15
CA ILE A 199 24.63 -8.63 11.95
C ILE A 199 23.64 -9.80 11.92
N ILE A 200 22.33 -9.52 11.92
CA ILE A 200 21.31 -10.54 12.16
C ILE A 200 20.74 -11.12 10.86
N VAL A 201 20.63 -10.34 9.78
CA VAL A 201 19.88 -10.73 8.56
C VAL A 201 20.84 -11.09 7.42
N TYR A 202 20.50 -12.15 6.69
CA TYR A 202 21.23 -12.65 5.52
C TYR A 202 20.32 -12.69 4.29
N ASP A 203 20.88 -12.59 3.08
CA ASP A 203 20.09 -12.61 1.82
C ASP A 203 19.39 -13.95 1.61
N GLU A 204 20.15 -15.05 1.70
CA GLU A 204 19.66 -16.40 1.46
C GLU A 204 19.52 -17.15 2.79
N PRO A 205 18.45 -17.96 2.95
CA PRO A 205 18.28 -18.78 4.15
C PRO A 205 19.40 -19.82 4.33
N GLU A 206 20.07 -20.23 3.25
CA GLU A 206 21.19 -21.19 3.29
C GLU A 206 22.45 -20.60 3.96
N ASN A 207 22.62 -19.27 3.89
CA ASN A 207 23.78 -18.58 4.46
C ASN A 207 23.56 -18.19 5.93
N ASP A 208 22.36 -18.37 6.48
CA ASP A 208 22.08 -18.02 7.87
C ASP A 208 22.59 -19.10 8.82
N PRO A 209 23.53 -18.78 9.75
CA PRO A 209 24.11 -19.76 10.65
C PRO A 209 23.14 -20.28 11.73
N ARG A 210 21.99 -19.63 11.92
CA ARG A 210 21.04 -19.90 13.00
C ARG A 210 19.73 -20.55 12.53
N ILE A 211 19.61 -20.88 11.24
CA ILE A 211 18.42 -21.52 10.70
C ILE A 211 18.36 -23.01 11.09
N THR A 212 17.16 -23.51 11.41
CA THR A 212 16.96 -24.94 11.66
C THR A 212 16.81 -25.70 10.34
N LEU A 213 17.29 -26.95 10.29
CA LEU A 213 17.22 -27.77 9.07
C LEU A 213 15.76 -28.06 8.65
N GLU A 214 14.86 -28.20 9.62
CA GLU A 214 13.41 -28.32 9.38
C GLU A 214 12.83 -27.09 8.69
N GLU A 215 13.25 -25.88 9.11
CA GLU A 215 12.78 -24.65 8.50
C GLU A 215 13.34 -24.46 7.09
N LEU A 216 14.63 -24.73 6.91
CA LEU A 216 15.29 -24.64 5.60
C LEU A 216 14.66 -25.60 4.59
N THR A 217 14.40 -26.85 4.99
CA THR A 217 13.77 -27.84 4.11
C THR A 217 12.33 -27.46 3.77
N HIS A 218 11.56 -26.93 4.73
CA HIS A 218 10.22 -26.41 4.49
C HIS A 218 10.21 -25.26 3.46
N ILE A 219 11.09 -24.26 3.63
CA ILE A 219 11.22 -23.14 2.69
C ILE A 219 11.60 -23.65 1.29
N ARG A 220 12.56 -24.58 1.20
CA ARG A 220 13.00 -25.17 -0.06
C ARG A 220 11.89 -25.95 -0.77
N ASN A 221 11.06 -26.66 -0.02
CA ASN A 221 9.94 -27.41 -0.56
C ASN A 221 8.84 -26.47 -1.08
N CYS A 222 8.53 -25.40 -0.34
CA CYS A 222 7.51 -24.42 -0.74
C CYS A 222 7.94 -23.53 -1.92
N LEU A 223 9.22 -23.18 -2.03
CA LEU A 223 9.74 -22.35 -3.12
C LEU A 223 10.15 -23.17 -4.35
N GLY A 224 10.21 -24.50 -4.21
CA GLY A 224 10.82 -25.42 -5.17
C GLY A 224 12.33 -25.22 -5.27
N LYS A 225 13.06 -26.20 -5.84
CA LYS A 225 14.47 -26.01 -6.24
C LYS A 225 14.55 -24.96 -7.35
N ARG A 226 14.52 -23.68 -7.00
CA ARG A 226 14.90 -22.55 -7.85
C ARG A 226 16.42 -22.46 -8.07
N SER A 227 17.14 -23.58 -7.91
CA SER A 227 18.58 -23.71 -8.17
C SER A 227 18.97 -23.50 -9.64
N ASN A 228 18.02 -23.21 -10.54
CA ASN A 228 18.25 -22.86 -11.94
C ASN A 228 17.85 -21.43 -12.32
N LEU A 229 17.50 -20.54 -11.37
CA LEU A 229 17.32 -19.10 -11.65
C LEU A 229 18.64 -18.33 -11.83
N LYS A 230 19.77 -19.03 -12.00
CA LYS A 230 20.96 -18.43 -12.63
C LYS A 230 20.79 -18.25 -14.14
N LYS A 231 19.76 -18.83 -14.77
CA LYS A 231 19.31 -18.37 -16.10
C LYS A 231 18.45 -17.12 -15.90
N ARG A 232 19.09 -15.96 -16.01
CA ARG A 232 18.45 -14.70 -16.43
C ARG A 232 17.58 -15.01 -17.66
N GLN A 233 16.29 -15.26 -17.49
CA GLN A 233 15.38 -14.97 -18.57
C GLN A 233 15.28 -13.45 -18.58
N GLU A 234 15.81 -12.83 -19.62
CA GLU A 234 15.51 -11.44 -19.94
C GLU A 234 14.00 -11.37 -20.18
N ILE A 235 13.27 -11.01 -19.13
CA ILE A 235 11.85 -10.71 -19.23
C ILE A 235 11.78 -9.46 -20.11
N VAL A 236 11.46 -9.64 -21.39
CA VAL A 236 11.25 -8.53 -22.32
C VAL A 236 9.97 -7.84 -21.89
N PHE A 237 10.09 -6.66 -21.30
CA PHE A 237 8.96 -5.93 -20.76
C PHE A 237 8.06 -5.39 -21.88
N PRO A 238 6.77 -5.76 -21.92
CA PRO A 238 5.84 -5.20 -22.89
C PRO A 238 5.35 -3.82 -22.44
N TRP A 239 6.26 -2.83 -22.39
CA TRP A 239 6.01 -1.47 -21.86
C TRP A 239 4.72 -0.86 -22.41
N CYS A 240 4.52 -0.93 -23.73
CA CYS A 240 3.33 -0.37 -24.36
C CYS A 240 2.06 -1.08 -23.89
N LYS A 241 2.02 -2.42 -23.88
CA LYS A 241 0.81 -3.17 -23.46
C LYS A 241 0.47 -2.90 -21.99
N MET A 242 1.49 -2.77 -21.13
CA MET A 242 1.31 -2.46 -19.72
C MET A 242 0.78 -1.03 -19.53
N LEU A 243 1.40 -0.04 -20.16
CA LEU A 243 1.00 1.37 -20.10
C LEU A 243 -0.33 1.67 -20.80
N THR A 244 -0.82 0.79 -21.68
CA THR A 244 -2.13 0.96 -22.34
C THR A 244 -3.26 0.25 -21.58
N SER A 245 -2.96 -0.57 -20.57
CA SER A 245 -3.98 -1.34 -19.85
C SER A 245 -4.70 -0.51 -18.76
N LEU A 246 -6.03 -0.40 -18.88
CA LEU A 246 -6.85 0.42 -17.97
C LEU A 246 -6.86 -0.07 -16.52
N PRO A 247 -6.91 -1.38 -16.21
CA PRO A 247 -6.96 -1.82 -14.81
C PRO A 247 -5.64 -1.60 -14.06
N ILE A 248 -4.50 -1.53 -14.77
CA ILE A 248 -3.22 -1.14 -14.15
C ILE A 248 -3.29 0.32 -13.71
N TRP A 249 -3.80 1.21 -14.56
CA TRP A 249 -4.01 2.62 -14.20
C TRP A 249 -5.05 2.79 -13.08
N ALA A 250 -6.07 1.93 -13.00
CA ALA A 250 -7.01 1.92 -11.89
C ALA A 250 -6.28 1.62 -10.56
N GLY A 251 -5.44 0.58 -10.52
CA GLY A 251 -4.62 0.26 -9.35
C GLY A 251 -3.62 1.36 -8.99
N VAL A 252 -2.94 1.92 -9.99
CA VAL A 252 -2.01 3.05 -9.80
C VAL A 252 -2.73 4.27 -9.22
N THR A 253 -3.95 4.56 -9.68
CA THR A 253 -4.77 5.68 -9.17
C THR A 253 -5.13 5.48 -7.71
N VAL A 254 -5.50 4.26 -7.30
CA VAL A 254 -5.76 3.95 -5.88
C VAL A 254 -4.53 4.23 -5.03
N ILE A 255 -3.35 3.74 -5.46
CA ILE A 255 -2.09 3.96 -4.73
C ILE A 255 -1.76 5.45 -4.67
N PHE A 256 -1.98 6.20 -5.74
CA PHE A 256 -1.81 7.66 -5.77
C PHE A 256 -2.71 8.36 -4.74
N VAL A 257 -4.01 8.04 -4.72
CA VAL A 257 -4.98 8.66 -3.80
C VAL A 257 -4.67 8.32 -2.35
N MET A 258 -4.35 7.06 -2.06
CA MET A 258 -4.00 6.66 -0.70
C MET A 258 -2.76 7.38 -0.19
N THR A 259 -1.72 7.44 -1.03
CA THR A 259 -0.47 8.11 -0.67
C THR A 259 -0.64 9.62 -0.61
N TRP A 260 -1.52 10.20 -1.43
CA TRP A 260 -1.94 11.60 -1.33
C TRP A 260 -2.48 11.90 0.06
N ASN A 261 -3.50 11.15 0.50
CA ASN A 261 -4.12 11.37 1.79
C ASN A 261 -3.13 11.15 2.94
N TYR A 262 -2.36 10.07 2.87
CA TYR A 262 -1.36 9.74 3.88
C TYR A 262 -0.31 10.85 4.03
N HIS A 263 0.21 11.41 2.93
CA HIS A 263 1.22 12.49 2.98
C HIS A 263 0.62 13.86 3.29
N THR A 264 -0.56 14.18 2.75
CA THR A 264 -1.28 15.43 2.99
C THR A 264 -1.58 15.56 4.48
N LEU A 265 -2.25 14.57 5.08
CA LEU A 265 -2.50 14.57 6.52
C LEU A 265 -1.18 14.59 7.32
N GLY A 266 -0.13 13.93 6.84
CA GLY A 266 1.07 13.75 7.64
C GLY A 266 1.94 15.00 7.71
N THR A 267 1.91 15.80 6.66
CA THR A 267 2.74 17.00 6.53
C THR A 267 1.99 18.27 6.90
N GLN A 268 0.68 18.32 6.63
CA GLN A 268 -0.10 19.55 6.74
C GLN A 268 -0.93 19.61 8.02
N MET A 269 -1.36 18.46 8.58
CA MET A 269 -2.22 18.44 9.77
C MET A 269 -1.61 19.16 10.98
N PRO A 270 -0.31 18.98 11.33
CA PRO A 270 0.26 19.70 12.47
C PRO A 270 0.26 21.23 12.25
N THR A 271 0.52 21.65 11.01
CA THR A 271 0.54 23.07 10.63
C THR A 271 -0.87 23.66 10.67
N PHE A 272 -1.88 22.95 10.17
CA PHE A 272 -3.28 23.36 10.22
C PHE A 272 -3.79 23.54 11.66
N LEU A 273 -3.54 22.55 12.53
CA LEU A 273 -3.95 22.62 13.94
C LEU A 273 -3.29 23.79 14.68
N SER A 274 -2.05 24.13 14.32
CA SER A 274 -1.34 25.27 14.92
C SER A 274 -1.84 26.61 14.36
N ASP A 275 -1.98 26.73 13.04
CA ASP A 275 -2.33 27.98 12.36
C ASP A 275 -3.79 28.39 12.55
N VAL A 276 -4.74 27.45 12.52
CA VAL A 276 -6.20 27.74 12.60
C VAL A 276 -6.74 27.58 14.01
N LEU A 277 -6.39 26.49 14.70
CA LEU A 277 -6.90 26.20 16.05
C LEU A 277 -6.01 26.75 17.16
N GLY A 278 -4.84 27.30 16.84
CA GLY A 278 -3.91 27.86 17.83
C GLY A 278 -3.32 26.80 18.78
N PHE A 279 -3.28 25.53 18.37
CA PHE A 279 -2.75 24.48 19.24
C PHE A 279 -1.23 24.60 19.41
N ASP A 280 -0.77 24.40 20.64
CA ASP A 280 0.65 24.22 20.95
C ASP A 280 1.23 23.05 20.16
N ILE A 281 2.51 23.14 19.81
CA ILE A 281 3.24 22.13 19.01
C ILE A 281 3.08 20.71 19.61
N LYS A 282 3.04 20.59 20.94
CA LYS A 282 2.80 19.32 21.66
C LYS A 282 1.42 18.73 21.36
N LYS A 283 0.36 19.54 21.49
CA LYS A 283 -1.02 19.11 21.27
C LYS A 283 -1.26 18.85 19.79
N ALA A 284 -0.77 19.74 18.92
CA ALA A 284 -0.85 19.58 17.47
C ALA A 284 -0.20 18.27 17.00
N GLY A 285 1.00 17.92 17.51
CA GLY A 285 1.66 16.64 17.21
C GLY A 285 0.86 15.43 17.68
N LEU A 286 0.32 15.47 18.90
CA LEU A 286 -0.48 14.37 19.45
C LEU A 286 -1.78 14.15 18.67
N PHE A 287 -2.56 15.20 18.40
CA PHE A 287 -3.81 15.09 17.64
C PHE A 287 -3.57 14.68 16.17
N SER A 288 -2.47 15.16 15.55
CA SER A 288 -2.11 14.75 14.18
C SER A 288 -1.74 13.27 14.08
N SER A 289 -1.29 12.65 15.17
CA SER A 289 -0.93 11.23 15.20
C SER A 289 -2.15 10.29 15.24
N MET A 290 -3.32 10.75 15.69
CA MET A 290 -4.49 9.90 15.94
C MET A 290 -5.02 9.15 14.71
N PRO A 291 -5.14 9.76 13.51
CA PRO A 291 -5.58 9.03 12.31
C PRO A 291 -4.67 7.84 11.96
N TYR A 292 -3.36 8.00 12.18
CA TYR A 292 -2.37 6.94 11.93
C TYR A 292 -2.42 5.85 12.99
N LEU A 293 -2.74 6.19 14.24
CA LEU A 293 -2.97 5.20 15.29
C LEU A 293 -4.20 4.35 14.98
N VAL A 294 -5.30 4.98 14.56
CA VAL A 294 -6.50 4.28 14.11
C VAL A 294 -6.17 3.37 12.92
N MET A 295 -5.41 3.86 11.95
CA MET A 295 -4.94 3.06 10.82
C MET A 295 -4.08 1.86 11.26
N ALA A 296 -3.15 2.04 12.21
CA ALA A 296 -2.31 0.96 12.72
C ALA A 296 -3.12 -0.13 13.45
N ILE A 297 -4.17 0.27 14.17
CA ILE A 297 -5.06 -0.67 14.87
C ILE A 297 -6.00 -1.35 13.88
N TYR A 298 -6.55 -0.62 12.91
CA TYR A 298 -7.56 -1.12 11.97
C TYR A 298 -6.98 -2.01 10.87
N ALA A 299 -5.79 -1.68 10.34
CA ALA A 299 -5.20 -2.37 9.18
C ALA A 299 -5.10 -3.91 9.35
N PRO A 300 -4.68 -4.47 10.50
CA PRO A 300 -4.63 -5.92 10.71
C PRO A 300 -6.00 -6.59 10.63
N PHE A 301 -7.04 -5.93 11.16
CA PHE A 301 -8.41 -6.43 11.10
C PHE A 301 -8.96 -6.36 9.68
N ALA A 302 -8.66 -5.29 8.95
CA ALA A 302 -9.02 -5.15 7.55
C ALA A 302 -8.37 -6.24 6.68
N CYS A 303 -7.07 -6.50 6.86
CA CYS A 303 -6.37 -7.58 6.15
C CYS A 303 -6.94 -8.97 6.51
N SER A 304 -7.23 -9.22 7.79
CA SER A 304 -7.82 -10.50 8.20
C SER A 304 -9.24 -10.69 7.66
N ALA A 305 -10.03 -9.61 7.61
CA ALA A 305 -11.34 -9.59 6.99
C ALA A 305 -11.25 -9.83 5.48
N ALA A 306 -10.21 -9.30 4.81
CA ALA A 306 -9.89 -9.58 3.40
C ALA A 306 -9.81 -11.07 3.13
N ASP A 307 -8.92 -11.72 3.88
CA ASP A 307 -8.56 -13.11 3.68
C ASP A 307 -9.80 -13.98 3.94
N TRP A 308 -10.58 -13.63 4.95
CA TRP A 308 -11.85 -14.29 5.24
C TRP A 308 -12.90 -14.12 4.13
N ILE A 309 -13.07 -12.91 3.58
CA ILE A 309 -14.00 -12.63 2.48
C ILE A 309 -13.58 -13.40 1.22
N LEU A 310 -12.28 -13.41 0.91
CA LEU A 310 -11.70 -14.14 -0.21
C LEU A 310 -11.87 -15.66 -0.04
N GLU A 311 -11.62 -16.19 1.16
CA GLU A 311 -11.80 -17.62 1.48
C GLU A 311 -13.27 -18.04 1.30
N LYS A 312 -14.22 -17.20 1.72
CA LYS A 312 -15.65 -17.47 1.59
C LYS A 312 -16.22 -17.14 0.20
N GLN A 313 -15.42 -16.63 -0.72
CA GLN A 313 -15.82 -16.21 -2.07
C GLN A 313 -17.05 -15.27 -2.08
N LEU A 314 -17.23 -14.47 -1.03
CA LEU A 314 -18.42 -13.64 -0.84
C LEU A 314 -18.45 -12.42 -1.79
N LEU A 315 -17.28 -11.98 -2.25
CA LEU A 315 -17.09 -10.87 -3.16
C LEU A 315 -16.12 -11.24 -4.28
N SER A 316 -16.35 -10.72 -5.49
CA SER A 316 -15.39 -10.82 -6.59
C SER A 316 -14.04 -10.24 -6.17
N VAL A 317 -12.94 -10.84 -6.64
CA VAL A 317 -11.56 -10.43 -6.33
C VAL A 317 -11.37 -8.91 -6.50
N THR A 318 -12.02 -8.33 -7.51
CA THR A 318 -12.05 -6.87 -7.77
C THR A 318 -12.57 -6.03 -6.60
N ASN A 319 -13.62 -6.48 -5.92
CA ASN A 319 -14.25 -5.78 -4.79
C ASN A 319 -13.49 -6.02 -3.47
N SER A 320 -12.88 -7.19 -3.30
CA SER A 320 -12.01 -7.47 -2.15
C SER A 320 -10.73 -6.64 -2.20
N LEU A 321 -10.17 -6.40 -3.40
CA LEU A 321 -9.02 -5.53 -3.62
C LEU A 321 -9.31 -4.05 -3.31
N TYR A 322 -10.56 -3.59 -3.49
CA TYR A 322 -11.01 -2.25 -3.13
C TYR A 322 -10.89 -1.96 -1.63
N HIS A 323 -11.22 -2.93 -0.78
CA HIS A 323 -11.27 -2.74 0.66
C HIS A 323 -9.89 -2.85 1.35
N ILE A 324 -8.91 -3.52 0.75
CA ILE A 324 -7.66 -3.92 1.43
C ILE A 324 -6.39 -3.35 0.81
N SER A 325 -6.54 -2.60 -0.29
CA SER A 325 -5.62 -1.51 -0.65
C SER A 325 -4.11 -1.84 -0.54
N SER A 326 -3.77 -3.02 -1.00
CA SER A 326 -2.48 -3.37 -1.55
C SER A 326 -2.83 -4.39 -2.59
N VAL A 327 -3.21 -3.90 -3.78
CA VAL A 327 -3.34 -4.76 -4.95
C VAL A 327 -2.00 -5.44 -5.07
N ASN A 328 -1.93 -6.72 -4.70
CA ASN A 328 -0.69 -7.45 -4.72
C ASN A 328 -0.29 -7.45 -6.20
N HIS A 329 0.70 -6.64 -6.59
CA HIS A 329 1.20 -6.61 -7.96
C HIS A 329 1.65 -8.01 -8.39
N LEU A 330 1.98 -8.84 -7.40
CA LEU A 330 2.22 -10.28 -7.48
C LEU A 330 1.01 -11.11 -7.96
N ASP A 331 -0.23 -10.69 -7.66
CA ASP A 331 -1.45 -11.42 -8.03
C ASP A 331 -1.96 -11.03 -9.43
N LEU A 332 -1.81 -9.76 -9.84
CA LEU A 332 -2.16 -9.35 -11.21
C LEU A 332 -1.15 -9.84 -12.25
N ALA A 333 0.14 -9.79 -11.92
CA ALA A 333 1.21 -10.09 -12.85
C ALA A 333 2.48 -10.58 -12.12
N PRO A 334 2.52 -11.84 -11.64
CA PRO A 334 3.65 -12.40 -10.90
C PRO A 334 5.05 -12.16 -11.53
N PRO A 335 5.25 -12.28 -12.86
CA PRO A 335 6.56 -12.03 -13.47
C PRO A 335 6.91 -10.54 -13.62
N TYR A 336 5.93 -9.64 -13.56
CA TYR A 336 6.10 -8.19 -13.76
C TYR A 336 5.87 -7.38 -12.47
N ALA A 337 5.63 -8.05 -11.35
CA ALA A 337 5.19 -7.43 -10.09
C ALA A 337 6.14 -6.34 -9.59
N SER A 338 7.46 -6.57 -9.61
CA SER A 338 8.45 -5.58 -9.14
C SER A 338 8.47 -4.30 -9.97
N LEU A 339 8.21 -4.39 -11.28
CA LEU A 339 8.12 -3.22 -12.15
C LEU A 339 6.81 -2.45 -11.91
N LEU A 340 5.70 -3.16 -11.72
CA LEU A 340 4.40 -2.56 -11.38
C LEU A 340 4.44 -1.87 -10.02
N THR A 341 5.05 -2.49 -9.03
CA THR A 341 5.36 -1.89 -7.73
C THR A 341 6.19 -0.62 -7.94
N GLY A 342 7.29 -0.68 -8.70
CA GLY A 342 8.12 0.49 -8.99
C GLY A 342 7.35 1.64 -9.65
N LEU A 343 6.50 1.35 -10.64
CA LEU A 343 5.65 2.35 -11.30
C LEU A 343 4.64 2.98 -10.32
N ALA A 344 3.97 2.16 -9.52
CA ALA A 344 3.00 2.64 -8.55
C ALA A 344 3.65 3.50 -7.45
N HIS A 345 4.82 3.10 -6.94
CA HIS A 345 5.57 3.89 -5.97
C HIS A 345 6.18 5.17 -6.57
N THR A 346 6.47 5.19 -7.88
CA THR A 346 6.85 6.43 -8.59
C THR A 346 5.68 7.42 -8.56
N MET A 347 4.46 6.96 -8.86
CA MET A 347 3.25 7.79 -8.77
C MET A 347 2.93 8.24 -7.33
N SER A 348 3.22 7.39 -6.34
CA SER A 348 3.19 7.77 -4.92
C SER A 348 4.15 8.91 -4.59
N SER A 349 5.35 8.92 -5.19
CA SER A 349 6.34 9.99 -4.99
C SER A 349 5.85 11.31 -5.58
N VAL A 350 5.26 11.27 -6.78
CA VAL A 350 4.63 12.43 -7.42
C VAL A 350 3.52 13.02 -6.53
N SER A 351 2.72 12.16 -5.92
CA SER A 351 1.69 12.56 -4.96
C SER A 351 2.26 13.35 -3.77
N GLY A 352 3.36 12.87 -3.18
CA GLY A 352 4.06 13.56 -2.09
C GLY A 352 4.63 14.93 -2.50
N ILE A 353 5.21 15.04 -3.71
CA ILE A 353 5.71 16.31 -4.26
C ILE A 353 4.56 17.32 -4.42
N LEU A 354 3.47 16.89 -5.05
CA LEU A 354 2.33 17.76 -5.32
C LEU A 354 1.64 18.20 -4.03
N ALA A 355 1.41 17.29 -3.07
CA ALA A 355 0.77 17.62 -1.80
C ALA A 355 1.55 18.68 -1.01
N THR A 356 2.88 18.54 -0.92
CA THR A 356 3.74 19.46 -0.16
C THR A 356 3.94 20.80 -0.87
N THR A 357 4.02 20.79 -2.20
CA THR A 357 4.15 22.00 -3.02
C THR A 357 2.85 22.81 -3.04
N LEU A 358 1.71 22.13 -3.23
CA LEU A 358 0.38 22.76 -3.25
C LEU A 358 0.12 23.54 -1.94
N ASN A 359 0.50 22.97 -0.80
CA ASN A 359 0.38 23.65 0.50
C ASN A 359 1.10 25.01 0.54
N GLY A 360 2.35 25.08 0.06
CA GLY A 360 3.13 26.31 0.04
C GLY A 360 2.58 27.40 -0.89
N TYR A 361 1.78 27.03 -1.89
CA TYR A 361 1.14 27.97 -2.82
C TYR A 361 -0.24 28.43 -2.35
N VAL A 362 -1.03 27.52 -1.77
CA VAL A 362 -2.42 27.76 -1.35
C VAL A 362 -2.48 28.45 0.01
N VAL A 363 -1.70 27.99 0.99
CA VAL A 363 -1.71 28.54 2.35
C VAL A 363 -0.66 29.64 2.46
N ARG A 364 -1.09 30.90 2.24
CA ARG A 364 -0.22 32.08 2.30
C ARG A 364 -0.46 32.91 3.54
N ASN A 365 -1.72 33.18 3.85
CA ASN A 365 -2.13 34.03 4.96
C ASN A 365 -2.58 33.23 6.19
N LYS A 366 -2.46 31.90 6.14
CA LYS A 366 -2.84 30.98 7.23
C LYS A 366 -4.33 31.10 7.60
N SER A 367 -5.17 31.49 6.64
CA SER A 367 -6.59 31.67 6.89
C SER A 367 -7.36 30.35 6.85
N SER A 368 -8.46 30.28 7.58
CA SER A 368 -9.32 29.09 7.57
C SER A 368 -9.90 28.78 6.18
N GLU A 369 -10.11 29.80 5.34
CA GLU A 369 -10.61 29.65 3.97
C GLU A 369 -9.59 28.97 3.06
N GLU A 370 -8.32 29.38 3.14
CA GLU A 370 -7.21 28.77 2.38
C GLU A 370 -7.07 27.27 2.71
N TRP A 371 -7.16 26.92 4.00
CA TRP A 371 -7.15 25.52 4.44
C TRP A 371 -8.35 24.72 3.96
N THR A 372 -9.54 25.34 3.92
CA THR A 372 -10.77 24.71 3.41
C THR A 372 -10.64 24.37 1.93
N VAL A 373 -10.07 25.28 1.14
CA VAL A 373 -9.77 25.02 -0.29
C VAL A 373 -8.82 23.84 -0.43
N LEU A 374 -7.75 23.79 0.36
CA LEU A 374 -6.76 22.73 0.29
C LEU A 374 -7.35 21.33 0.63
N PHE A 375 -8.17 21.23 1.67
CA PHE A 375 -8.84 19.97 2.01
C PHE A 375 -9.93 19.60 0.99
N SER A 376 -10.60 20.59 0.38
CA SER A 376 -11.57 20.35 -0.69
C SER A 376 -10.91 19.74 -1.94
N ILE A 377 -9.71 20.20 -2.31
CA ILE A 377 -8.92 19.59 -3.40
C ILE A 377 -8.62 18.12 -3.10
N SER A 378 -8.22 17.82 -1.86
CA SER A 378 -7.98 16.43 -1.44
C SER A 378 -9.24 15.57 -1.51
N GLY A 379 -10.39 16.10 -1.09
CA GLY A 379 -11.69 15.43 -1.24
C GLY A 379 -12.05 15.16 -2.71
N GLY A 380 -11.79 16.10 -3.61
CA GLY A 380 -11.98 15.92 -5.05
C GLY A 380 -11.10 14.81 -5.65
N ILE A 381 -9.82 14.74 -5.24
CA ILE A 381 -8.89 13.67 -5.64
C ILE A 381 -9.40 12.30 -5.17
N CYS A 382 -9.87 12.20 -3.93
CA CYS A 382 -10.48 10.97 -3.41
C CYS A 382 -11.70 10.54 -4.21
N PHE A 383 -12.61 11.47 -4.48
CA PHE A 383 -13.84 11.20 -5.21
C PHE A 383 -13.55 10.73 -6.65
N PHE A 384 -12.63 11.40 -7.34
CA PHE A 384 -12.18 11.00 -8.67
C PHE A 384 -11.56 9.59 -8.65
N GLY A 385 -10.66 9.30 -7.71
CA GLY A 385 -10.02 7.99 -7.63
C GLY A 385 -11.01 6.85 -7.35
N ALA A 386 -12.01 7.10 -6.50
CA ALA A 386 -13.07 6.13 -6.22
C ALA A 386 -13.90 5.83 -7.47
N ILE A 387 -14.31 6.85 -8.22
CA ILE A 387 -15.03 6.67 -9.50
C ILE A 387 -14.17 5.94 -10.52
N PHE A 388 -12.92 6.39 -10.70
CA PHE A 388 -12.02 5.82 -11.70
C PHE A 388 -11.75 4.33 -11.44
N TYR A 389 -11.49 3.95 -10.19
CA TYR A 389 -11.34 2.55 -9.82
C TYR A 389 -12.66 1.78 -9.95
N GLY A 390 -13.80 2.37 -9.56
CA GLY A 390 -15.10 1.74 -9.68
C GLY A 390 -15.49 1.41 -11.14
N VAL A 391 -15.02 2.20 -12.11
CA VAL A 391 -15.30 1.98 -13.54
C VAL A 391 -14.27 1.06 -14.20
N PHE A 392 -12.99 1.17 -13.87
CA PHE A 392 -11.90 0.52 -14.62
C PHE A 392 -11.15 -0.57 -13.85
N GLY A 393 -11.43 -0.76 -12.55
CA GLY A 393 -10.82 -1.78 -11.72
C GLY A 393 -11.18 -3.19 -12.19
N SER A 394 -10.20 -4.08 -12.21
CA SER A 394 -10.40 -5.51 -12.50
C SER A 394 -9.44 -6.35 -11.66
N GLY A 395 -9.93 -7.49 -11.15
CA GLY A 395 -9.16 -8.51 -10.45
C GLY A 395 -8.78 -9.71 -11.31
N GLU A 396 -9.00 -9.65 -12.63
CA GLU A 396 -8.61 -10.73 -13.55
C GLU A 396 -7.11 -10.67 -13.90
N LEU A 397 -6.48 -11.84 -14.01
CA LEU A 397 -5.07 -11.99 -14.43
C LEU A 397 -4.87 -11.41 -15.84
N GLN A 398 -3.91 -10.49 -15.98
CA GLN A 398 -3.64 -9.84 -17.25
C GLN A 398 -2.51 -10.55 -18.02
N GLY A 399 -2.81 -11.04 -19.22
CA GLY A 399 -1.79 -11.44 -20.21
C GLY A 399 -1.36 -12.91 -20.22
N SER A 400 -2.30 -13.87 -20.25
CA SER A 400 -1.97 -15.26 -20.59
C SER A 400 -1.80 -15.44 -22.10
N GLU A 401 -0.65 -15.02 -22.64
CA GLU A 401 -0.08 -15.65 -23.83
C GLU A 401 1.27 -16.24 -23.45
N GLY A 402 1.30 -17.56 -23.25
CA GLY A 402 2.54 -18.34 -23.28
C GLY A 402 3.00 -19.01 -21.99
N GLN A 403 2.15 -19.72 -21.26
CA GLN A 403 2.62 -20.89 -20.49
C GLN A 403 1.63 -22.06 -20.60
N ASN A 404 1.95 -23.01 -21.50
CA ASN A 404 1.59 -24.43 -21.36
C ASN A 404 2.36 -25.04 -20.18
N GLY A 405 2.12 -24.49 -19.01
CA GLY A 405 2.58 -24.96 -17.73
C GLY A 405 1.45 -24.63 -16.78
N THR A 406 0.31 -25.29 -16.99
CA THR A 406 -0.71 -25.38 -15.95
C THR A 406 0.04 -25.71 -14.67
N LEU A 407 0.04 -24.77 -13.73
CA LEU A 407 0.29 -25.09 -12.34
C LEU A 407 -0.84 -26.06 -12.00
N ASN A 408 -0.62 -27.34 -12.27
CA ASN A 408 -1.61 -28.38 -12.09
C ASN A 408 -1.91 -28.37 -10.59
N CYS A 409 -3.03 -27.75 -10.23
CA CYS A 409 -3.60 -27.84 -8.90
C CYS A 409 -3.80 -29.33 -8.52
N GLU A 410 -3.93 -30.22 -9.51
CA GLU A 410 -3.92 -31.67 -9.37
C GLU A 410 -2.60 -32.25 -8.84
N THR A 411 -1.44 -31.67 -9.18
CA THR A 411 -0.14 -32.18 -8.69
C THR A 411 0.11 -31.78 -7.24
N LEU A 412 -0.36 -30.60 -6.81
CA LEU A 412 -0.35 -30.21 -5.39
C LEU A 412 -1.34 -31.03 -4.56
N LEU A 413 -2.47 -31.45 -5.13
CA LEU A 413 -3.43 -32.32 -4.46
C LEU A 413 -2.91 -33.75 -4.26
N HIS A 414 -2.13 -34.26 -5.22
CA HIS A 414 -1.53 -35.59 -5.13
C HIS A 414 -0.48 -35.70 -4.01
N ASP A 415 0.23 -34.61 -3.69
CA ASP A 415 1.18 -34.56 -2.57
C ASP A 415 0.49 -34.42 -1.20
N VAL A 416 -0.71 -33.81 -1.15
CA VAL A 416 -1.54 -33.73 0.06
C VAL A 416 -2.21 -35.07 0.38
N GLU A 417 -2.54 -35.87 -0.65
CA GLU A 417 -3.12 -37.21 -0.51
C GLU A 417 -2.23 -38.18 0.27
N ILE A 418 -0.90 -37.99 0.23
CA ILE A 418 0.09 -38.81 0.95
C ILE A 418 0.20 -38.40 2.43
N LEU A 419 -0.10 -37.14 2.78
CA LEU A 419 0.18 -36.58 4.11
C LEU A 419 -1.03 -36.51 5.05
N ASN A 420 -2.29 -36.49 4.55
CA ASN A 420 -3.47 -36.41 5.43
C ASN A 420 -4.80 -36.95 4.81
N PRO A 421 -5.07 -38.27 4.87
CA PRO A 421 -6.24 -38.88 4.24
C PRO A 421 -7.59 -38.47 4.86
N LEU A 422 -7.61 -38.04 6.14
CA LEU A 422 -8.85 -37.63 6.83
C LEU A 422 -9.29 -36.20 6.50
N GLY A 423 -8.34 -35.29 6.24
CA GLY A 423 -8.65 -33.92 5.78
C GLY A 423 -9.19 -33.89 4.35
N TYR A 424 -8.72 -34.81 3.50
CA TYR A 424 -9.13 -34.92 2.09
C TYR A 424 -10.57 -35.40 1.93
N ALA A 425 -11.05 -36.32 2.78
CA ALA A 425 -12.44 -36.77 2.76
C ALA A 425 -13.43 -35.64 3.08
N PHE A 426 -13.04 -34.69 3.93
CA PHE A 426 -13.86 -33.53 4.30
C PHE A 426 -13.86 -32.45 3.20
N SER A 427 -12.71 -32.20 2.56
CA SER A 427 -12.61 -31.21 1.46
C SER A 427 -13.25 -31.70 0.16
N ARG A 428 -13.15 -33.01 -0.16
CA ARG A 428 -13.76 -33.59 -1.36
C ARG A 428 -15.28 -33.49 -1.31
N ARG A 429 -15.88 -33.76 -0.15
CA ARG A 429 -17.34 -33.62 0.06
C ARG A 429 -17.80 -32.17 -0.09
N ALA A 430 -17.01 -31.20 0.40
CA ALA A 430 -17.28 -29.77 0.22
C ALA A 430 -17.12 -29.32 -1.26
N SER A 431 -16.12 -29.85 -1.98
CA SER A 431 -15.90 -29.53 -3.39
C SER A 431 -16.98 -30.10 -4.32
N GLU A 432 -17.45 -31.32 -4.06
CA GLU A 432 -18.52 -31.96 -4.83
C GLU A 432 -19.87 -31.24 -4.63
N LEU A 433 -20.17 -30.80 -3.39
CA LEU A 433 -21.29 -29.91 -3.09
C LEU A 433 -21.17 -28.57 -3.85
N SER A 434 -19.99 -27.94 -3.86
CA SER A 434 -19.75 -26.66 -4.54
C SER A 434 -19.81 -26.75 -6.08
N PHE A 435 -19.49 -27.92 -6.67
CA PHE A 435 -19.56 -28.14 -8.11
C PHE A 435 -20.99 -28.38 -8.58
N VAL A 436 -21.79 -29.08 -7.76
CA VAL A 436 -23.24 -29.25 -7.99
C VAL A 436 -23.98 -27.92 -7.83
N GLU A 437 -23.60 -27.08 -6.87
CA GLU A 437 -24.16 -25.72 -6.71
C GLU A 437 -23.77 -24.78 -7.86
N ARG A 438 -22.54 -24.87 -8.38
CA ARG A 438 -22.10 -24.13 -9.59
C ARG A 438 -22.85 -24.52 -10.86
N ARG A 439 -23.27 -25.78 -11.00
CA ARG A 439 -24.15 -26.20 -12.12
C ARG A 439 -25.58 -25.67 -11.96
N ARG A 440 -26.10 -25.62 -10.72
CA ARG A 440 -27.42 -25.04 -10.44
C ARG A 440 -27.45 -23.52 -10.66
N SER A 441 -26.42 -22.77 -10.25
CA SER A 441 -26.37 -21.32 -10.43
C SER A 441 -26.23 -20.90 -11.91
N ARG A 442 -25.39 -21.59 -12.70
CA ARG A 442 -25.29 -21.35 -14.16
C ARG A 442 -26.58 -21.69 -14.90
N ALA A 443 -27.31 -22.72 -14.47
CA ALA A 443 -28.61 -23.05 -15.05
C ALA A 443 -29.69 -22.00 -14.73
N SER A 444 -29.63 -21.36 -13.55
CA SER A 444 -30.53 -20.24 -13.22
C SER A 444 -30.15 -18.94 -13.93
N GLU A 445 -28.86 -18.64 -14.11
CA GLU A 445 -28.40 -17.44 -14.85
C GLU A 445 -28.75 -17.53 -16.34
N GLN A 446 -28.57 -18.69 -16.99
CA GLN A 446 -28.98 -18.87 -18.39
C GLN A 446 -30.50 -18.82 -18.61
N SER A 447 -31.30 -19.13 -17.59
CA SER A 447 -32.76 -18.95 -17.65
C SER A 447 -33.15 -17.48 -17.49
N ALA A 448 -32.49 -16.75 -16.57
CA ALA A 448 -32.73 -15.33 -16.34
C ALA A 448 -32.29 -14.45 -17.52
N GLU A 449 -31.20 -14.80 -18.21
CA GLU A 449 -30.72 -14.10 -19.41
C GLU A 449 -31.70 -14.24 -20.60
N LYS A 450 -32.34 -15.41 -20.74
CA LYS A 450 -33.38 -15.62 -21.75
C LYS A 450 -34.66 -14.85 -21.45
N ASP A 451 -35.05 -14.73 -20.18
CA ASP A 451 -36.24 -13.97 -19.77
C ASP A 451 -36.03 -12.46 -19.88
N PHE A 452 -34.80 -11.96 -19.67
CA PHE A 452 -34.45 -10.53 -19.86
C PHE A 452 -34.40 -10.12 -21.34
N CYS A 453 -33.93 -11.00 -22.24
CA CYS A 453 -33.95 -10.76 -23.68
C CYS A 453 -35.38 -10.71 -24.26
N VAL A 454 -36.35 -11.41 -23.66
CA VAL A 454 -37.76 -11.40 -24.11
C VAL A 454 -38.52 -10.16 -23.63
N LEU A 455 -38.16 -9.57 -22.48
CA LEU A 455 -38.75 -8.31 -21.98
C LEU A 455 -38.15 -7.04 -22.63
N GLY A 456 -36.89 -7.07 -23.09
CA GLY A 456 -36.22 -5.91 -23.68
C GLY A 456 -36.69 -5.51 -25.09
N CYS A 457 -37.43 -6.37 -25.80
CA CYS A 457 -37.87 -6.13 -27.18
C CYS A 457 -39.23 -5.40 -27.32
N TRP A 458 -39.87 -4.97 -26.21
CA TRP A 458 -41.20 -4.33 -26.24
C TRP A 458 -41.20 -2.79 -26.07
N LEU A 459 -40.04 -2.13 -26.04
CA LEU A 459 -39.92 -0.69 -25.69
C LEU A 459 -39.34 0.23 -26.79
N LEU A 460 -39.36 -0.16 -28.06
CA LEU A 460 -38.97 0.74 -29.17
C LEU A 460 -40.15 0.96 -30.15
N PRO A 461 -40.51 2.22 -30.49
CA PRO A 461 -41.47 2.48 -31.53
C PRO A 461 -40.85 2.18 -32.91
N ALA A 462 -41.53 1.34 -33.69
CA ALA A 462 -41.09 0.90 -35.01
C ALA A 462 -41.12 2.04 -36.05
N PRO A 463 -40.12 2.15 -36.96
CA PRO A 463 -40.19 3.04 -38.10
C PRO A 463 -41.10 2.45 -39.20
N THR A 464 -41.99 3.27 -39.72
CA THR A 464 -42.88 2.98 -40.85
C THR A 464 -42.09 2.76 -42.14
N ASN A 465 -42.24 1.60 -42.77
CA ASN A 465 -41.87 1.39 -44.17
C ASN A 465 -43.01 0.63 -44.89
N PRO A 466 -43.66 1.22 -45.91
CA PRO A 466 -44.78 0.60 -46.60
C PRO A 466 -44.24 -0.16 -47.81
N ASN A 467 -44.18 -1.50 -47.74
CA ASN A 467 -44.20 -2.38 -48.92
C ASN A 467 -44.33 -3.85 -48.50
N LEU A 468 -45.38 -4.52 -49.01
CA LEU A 468 -45.55 -5.97 -49.26
C LEU A 468 -46.11 -6.89 -48.12
N PRO A 469 -46.81 -8.00 -48.47
CA PRO A 469 -48.24 -8.20 -48.13
C PRO A 469 -48.59 -9.45 -47.28
N HIS A 470 -49.80 -9.41 -46.69
CA HIS A 470 -50.75 -10.47 -46.28
C HIS A 470 -50.29 -11.89 -45.85
N ALA A 471 -50.45 -12.17 -44.54
CA ALA A 471 -51.20 -13.28 -43.85
C ALA A 471 -50.93 -14.78 -44.22
N PRO A 472 -51.31 -15.82 -43.40
CA PRO A 472 -52.21 -15.82 -42.23
C PRO A 472 -51.84 -16.70 -40.98
N ASN A 473 -52.53 -16.34 -39.90
CA ASN A 473 -52.91 -17.01 -38.64
C ASN A 473 -52.85 -18.55 -38.51
N THR A 474 -52.46 -19.04 -37.31
CA THR A 474 -53.21 -20.05 -36.51
C THR A 474 -52.82 -20.06 -35.01
N LEU A 475 -53.76 -19.63 -34.13
CA LEU A 475 -54.17 -20.18 -32.80
C LEU A 475 -53.22 -20.13 -31.55
N PRO A 476 -53.73 -20.24 -30.30
CA PRO A 476 -54.47 -19.24 -29.53
C PRO A 476 -53.82 -18.90 -28.15
N LEU A 477 -54.29 -17.81 -27.52
CA LEU A 477 -53.88 -17.31 -26.20
C LEU A 477 -54.26 -18.25 -25.03
N ASN A 478 -53.31 -18.48 -24.11
CA ASN A 478 -53.57 -18.74 -22.69
C ASN A 478 -52.59 -17.90 -21.85
N SER A 479 -53.13 -17.09 -20.94
CA SER A 479 -52.42 -16.05 -20.18
C SER A 479 -51.74 -16.59 -18.90
N PRO A 480 -50.60 -16.01 -18.46
CA PRO A 480 -49.75 -16.53 -17.39
C PRO A 480 -50.11 -15.96 -16.00
N PHE A 481 -51.38 -15.99 -15.60
CA PHE A 481 -51.81 -15.53 -14.26
C PHE A 481 -52.13 -16.67 -13.27
N SER A 482 -52.11 -17.93 -13.72
CA SER A 482 -52.44 -19.10 -12.88
C SER A 482 -51.24 -19.78 -12.21
N VAL A 483 -50.01 -19.41 -12.57
CA VAL A 483 -48.78 -20.08 -12.06
C VAL A 483 -48.18 -19.37 -10.83
N LEU A 484 -48.56 -18.12 -10.56
CA LEU A 484 -48.02 -17.34 -9.45
C LEU A 484 -48.69 -17.63 -8.09
N SER A 485 -49.93 -18.17 -8.06
CA SER A 485 -50.61 -18.43 -6.78
C SER A 485 -50.21 -19.77 -6.11
N GLN A 486 -49.61 -20.71 -6.84
CA GLN A 486 -49.15 -21.99 -6.28
C GLN A 486 -47.75 -21.94 -5.65
N LYS A 487 -46.90 -20.95 -6.00
CA LYS A 487 -45.53 -20.83 -5.44
C LYS A 487 -45.46 -20.12 -4.09
N GLN A 488 -46.49 -19.36 -3.70
CA GLN A 488 -46.53 -18.66 -2.40
C GLN A 488 -46.96 -19.54 -1.21
N GLN A 489 -47.58 -20.70 -1.44
CA GLN A 489 -48.02 -21.59 -0.35
C GLN A 489 -46.94 -22.58 0.15
N HIS A 490 -45.78 -22.69 -0.52
CA HIS A 490 -44.76 -23.66 -0.12
C HIS A 490 -43.63 -23.12 0.75
N ILE A 491 -43.56 -21.80 0.98
CA ILE A 491 -42.47 -21.14 1.73
C ILE A 491 -42.80 -20.93 3.23
N SER A 492 -44.02 -21.24 3.69
CA SER A 492 -44.43 -21.09 5.10
C SER A 492 -44.40 -22.39 5.93
N ARG A 493 -43.70 -23.45 5.47
CA ARG A 493 -43.56 -24.72 6.21
C ARG A 493 -42.13 -25.18 6.51
N VAL A 494 -41.15 -24.30 6.39
CA VAL A 494 -39.79 -24.54 6.88
C VAL A 494 -39.29 -23.27 7.57
N VAL A 495 -39.77 -23.08 8.80
CA VAL A 495 -39.15 -22.25 9.85
C VAL A 495 -38.94 -23.16 11.05
#